data_AF-A0A940EBC8-F1
#
_entry.id   AF-A0A940EBC8-F1
#
_cell.length_a   1.000
_cell.length_b   1.000
_cell.length_c   1.000
_cell.angle_alpha   90.00
_cell.angle_beta   90.00
_cell.angle_gamma   90.00
#
_symmetry.space_group_name_H-M   'P 1'
#
loop_
_entity.id
_entity.type
_entity.pdbx_description
1 polymer ?
#
loop_
_entity_poly.entity_id
_entity_poly.type
_entity_poly.pdbx_seq_one_letter_code
_entity_poly.pdbx_strand_id
1 'polypeptide(L)' 'MDLERMQALLTALQEARFAGLRSVSYDGKTVTYGSDAELATAIRDLEGRIATASATPRRRRWGTVATKGL' A
#
# COMPACT_ATOMS: atom_id res chain seq x y z
N MET A 1 -0.66 -11.61 0.98
CA MET A 1 0.26 -10.72 1.72
C MET A 1 -0.52 -10.16 2.89
N ASP A 2 -0.08 -10.45 4.11
CA ASP A 2 -0.69 -9.96 5.33
C ASP A 2 -0.41 -8.46 5.52
N LEU A 3 -1.36 -7.75 6.14
CA LEU A 3 -1.28 -6.30 6.37
C LEU A 3 -0.05 -5.90 7.17
N GLU A 4 0.29 -6.68 8.21
CA GLU A 4 1.53 -6.49 8.98
C GLU A 4 2.77 -6.64 8.12
N ARG A 5 2.77 -7.62 7.20
CA ARG A 5 3.89 -7.86 6.29
C ARG A 5 4.11 -6.72 5.32
N MET A 6 3.04 -6.05 4.89
CA MET A 6 3.13 -4.87 4.04
C MET A 6 3.63 -3.64 4.81
N GLN A 7 3.19 -3.47 6.07
CA GLN A 7 3.65 -2.37 6.93
C GLN A 7 5.13 -2.50 7.27
N ALA A 8 5.60 -3.70 7.62
CA ALA A 8 7.01 -3.96 7.87
C ALA A 8 7.88 -3.64 6.63
N LEU A 9 7.40 -4.00 5.44
CA LEU A 9 8.08 -3.66 4.18
C LEU A 9 8.13 -2.16 3.92
N LEU A 10 7.04 -1.45 4.23
CA LEU A 10 6.96 0.00 4.06
C LEU A 10 7.97 0.72 4.96
N THR A 11 8.07 0.33 6.24
CA THR A 11 9.06 0.90 7.15
C THR A 11 10.48 0.65 6.66
N ALA A 12 10.79 -0.59 6.23
CA ALA A 12 12.11 -0.92 5.69
C ALA A 12 12.46 -0.13 4.43
N LEU A 13 11.49 0.12 3.54
CA LEU A 13 11.67 0.96 2.35
C LEU A 13 11.94 2.42 2.70
N GLN A 14 11.23 2.95 3.69
CA GLN A 14 11.44 4.31 4.17
C GLN A 14 12.83 4.47 4.78
N GLU A 15 13.24 3.55 5.67
CA GLU A 15 14.59 3.55 6.27
C GLU A 15 15.70 3.44 5.22
N ALA A 16 15.54 2.55 4.23
CA ALA A 16 16.49 2.43 3.12
C ALA A 16 16.63 3.74 2.36
N ARG A 17 15.51 4.42 2.07
CA ARG A 17 15.50 5.73 1.42
C ARG A 17 16.20 6.80 2.26
N PHE A 18 15.95 6.85 3.57
CA PHE A 18 16.62 7.76 4.49
C PHE A 18 18.12 7.50 4.58
N ALA A 19 18.56 6.24 4.50
CA ALA A 19 19.96 5.84 4.48
C ALA A 19 20.64 6.05 3.11
N GLY A 20 19.90 6.45 2.07
CA GLY A 20 20.40 6.54 0.69
C GLY A 20 20.64 5.19 0.02
N LEU A 21 20.11 4.12 0.61
CA LEU A 21 20.16 2.75 0.10
C LEU A 21 18.96 2.48 -0.83
N ARG A 22 19.25 1.88 -1.98
CA ARG A 22 18.25 1.55 -3.02
C ARG A 22 17.89 0.06 -3.04
N SER A 23 18.45 -0.69 -2.09
CA SER A 23 18.28 -2.13 -1.98
C SER A 23 17.45 -2.43 -0.74
N VAL A 24 16.36 -3.17 -0.93
CA VAL A 24 15.53 -3.65 0.16
C VAL A 24 15.45 -5.16 0.09
N SER A 25 15.76 -5.80 1.21
CA SER A 25 15.64 -7.24 1.37
C SER A 25 14.30 -7.55 2.02
N TYR A 26 13.43 -8.27 1.32
CA TYR A 26 12.15 -8.70 1.83
C TYR A 26 11.87 -10.15 1.47
N ASP A 27 11.44 -10.93 2.45
CA ASP A 27 11.07 -12.35 2.30
C ASP A 27 12.18 -13.20 1.65
N GLY A 28 13.44 -12.91 2.01
CA GLY A 28 14.63 -13.57 1.45
C GLY A 28 15.00 -13.15 0.03
N LYS A 29 14.30 -12.16 -0.56
CA LYS A 29 14.60 -11.59 -1.86
C LYS A 29 15.14 -10.18 -1.72
N THR A 30 16.31 -9.94 -2.31
CA THR A 30 16.88 -8.59 -2.43
C THR A 30 16.32 -7.95 -3.69
N VAL A 31 15.63 -6.83 -3.53
CA VAL A 31 15.15 -6.00 -4.64
C VAL A 31 15.98 -4.73 -4.66
N THR A 32 16.65 -4.46 -5.78
CA THR A 32 17.43 -3.24 -6.00
C THR A 32 16.69 -2.35 -7.00
N TYR A 33 16.37 -1.13 -6.58
CA TYR A 33 15.72 -0.13 -7.42
C TYR A 33 16.77 0.69 -8.18
N GLY A 34 16.49 0.99 -9.46
CA GLY A 34 17.40 1.72 -10.33
C GLY A 34 17.47 3.22 -10.00
N SER A 35 16.40 3.79 -9.44
CA SER A 35 16.30 5.21 -9.12
C SER A 35 15.44 5.49 -7.87
N ASP A 36 15.63 6.67 -7.24
CA ASP A 36 14.76 7.15 -6.14
C ASP A 36 13.31 7.34 -6.60
N ALA A 37 13.09 7.73 -7.86
CA ALA A 37 11.76 7.91 -8.43
C ALA A 37 10.98 6.59 -8.52
N GLU A 38 11.64 5.50 -8.92
CA GLU A 38 11.04 4.16 -8.90
C GLU A 38 10.75 3.71 -7.47
N LEU A 39 11.68 3.96 -6.54
CA LEU A 39 11.51 3.62 -5.13
C LEU A 39 10.31 4.38 -4.51
N ALA A 40 10.18 5.68 -4.80
CA ALA A 40 9.05 6.50 -4.36
C ALA A 40 7.72 6.04 -4.96
N THR A 41 7.72 5.62 -6.23
CA THR A 41 6.52 5.07 -6.89
C THR A 41 6.12 3.74 -6.28
N ALA A 42 7.08 2.87 -5.97
CA ALA A 42 6.85 1.59 -5.31
C ALA A 42 6.30 1.76 -3.88
N ILE A 43 6.82 2.72 -3.11
CA ILE A 43 6.27 3.08 -1.79
C ILE A 43 4.81 3.50 -1.91
N ARG A 44 4.50 4.39 -2.88
CA ARG A 44 3.14 4.91 -3.07
C ARG A 44 2.15 3.83 -3.51
N ASP A 45 2.58 2.89 -4.35
CA ASP A 45 1.79 1.70 -4.72
C ASP A 45 1.54 0.80 -3.50
N LEU A 46 2.56 0.57 -2.68
CA LEU A 46 2.45 -0.24 -1.47
C LEU A 46 1.51 0.40 -0.43
N GLU A 47 1.58 1.72 -0.23
CA GLU A 47 0.63 2.49 0.60
C GLU A 47 -0.80 2.34 0.09
N GLY A 48 -1.02 2.44 -1.22
CA GLY A 48 -2.35 2.25 -1.84
C GLY A 48 -2.91 0.84 -1.62
N ARG A 49 -2.05 -0.19 -1.71
CA ARG A 49 -2.43 -1.57 -1.41
C ARG A 49 -2.76 -1.78 0.06
N ILE A 50 -1.98 -1.19 0.98
CA ILE A 50 -2.26 -1.21 2.43
C ILE A 50 -3.61 -0.54 2.71
N ALA A 51 -3.85 0.64 2.12
CA ALA A 51 -5.10 1.37 2.28
C ALA A 51 -6.29 0.56 1.77
N THR A 52 -6.16 -0.13 0.63
CA THR A 52 -7.20 -0.97 0.05
C THR A 52 -7.44 -2.24 0.89
N ALA A 53 -6.38 -2.86 1.40
CA ALA A 53 -6.45 -4.05 2.24
C ALA A 53 -7.00 -3.75 3.64
N SER A 54 -6.70 -2.55 4.18
CA SER A 54 -7.19 -2.05 5.47
C SER A 54 -8.62 -1.51 5.36
N ALA A 55 -9.00 -0.97 4.20
CA ALA A 55 -10.36 -0.58 3.91
C ALA A 55 -11.25 -1.82 3.82
N THR A 56 -11.87 -2.17 4.95
CA THR A 56 -13.03 -3.07 5.01
C THR A 56 -13.99 -2.71 3.87
N PRO A 57 -14.51 -3.68 3.09
CA PRO A 57 -15.41 -3.39 1.98
C PRO A 57 -16.61 -2.61 2.51
N ARG A 58 -16.60 -1.30 2.29
CA ARG A 58 -17.67 -0.41 2.73
C ARG A 58 -18.87 -0.77 1.87
N ARG A 59 -19.68 -1.69 2.39
CA ARG A 59 -20.90 -2.21 1.75
C ARG A 59 -21.73 -1.00 1.38
N ARG A 60 -21.66 -0.63 0.10
CA ARG A 60 -22.33 0.56 -0.43
C ARG A 60 -23.80 0.17 -0.47
N ARG A 61 -24.50 0.36 0.65
CA ARG A 61 -25.93 0.10 0.76
C ARG A 61 -26.61 1.14 -0.10
N TRP A 62 -26.90 0.79 -1.34
CA TRP A 62 -27.82 1.54 -2.17
C TRP A 62 -29.18 1.46 -1.49
N GLY A 63 -29.50 2.46 -0.69
CA GLY A 63 -30.85 2.69 -0.23
C GLY A 63 -31.64 3.18 -1.43
N THR A 64 -32.43 2.31 -2.06
CA THR A 64 -33.50 2.76 -2.95
C THR A 64 -34.48 3.56 -2.10
N VAL A 65 -34.37 4.89 -2.17
CA VAL A 65 -35.40 5.79 -1.68
C VAL A 65 -36.53 5.75 -2.71
N ALA A 66 -37.50 4.86 -2.50
CA ALA A 66 -38.76 4.88 -3.20
C ALA A 66 -39.67 5.90 -2.51
N THR A 67 -39.67 7.15 -2.96
CA THR A 67 -40.77 8.09 -2.67
C THR A 67 -41.90 7.80 -3.64
N LYS A 68 -42.84 6.92 -3.26
CA LYS A 68 -44.16 6.91 -3.91
C LYS A 68 -45.03 7.93 -3.19
N GLY A 69 -44.99 9.18 -3.66
CA GLY A 69 -46.05 10.14 -3.44
C GLY A 69 -47.01 10.06 -4.62
N LEU A 70 -48.14 9.39 -4.40
CA LEU A 70 -49.42 9.54 -5.11
C LEU A 70 -50.45 8.62 -4.47
#